data_AF-A0A842MQ51-F1
#
_entry.id   AF-A0A842MQ51-F1
#
_cell.length_a   1.000
_cell.length_b   1.000
_cell.length_c   1.000
_cell.angle_alpha   90.00
_cell.angle_beta   90.00
_cell.angle_gamma   90.00
#
_symmetry.space_group_name_H-M   'P 1'
#
loop_
_entity.id
_entity.type
_entity.pdbx_description
1 polymer ?
#
loop_
_entity_poly.entity_id
_entity_poly.type
_entity_poly.pdbx_seq_one_letter_code
_entity_poly.pdbx_strand_id
1 'polypeptide(L)'
;MYRLVGEIESNLKELKPDMGTEEAINYFRNIFIDAWKFNYVDEIIPEDMLNEFVAQNTDMIKIIAKTNPPEGESFYVVYAKSKSDTIKYRQRLVKDLLDFTYSVGLEFANFLIILDYSKYWKLVVPIYRRELENAKLNIYVIDPEEGKFRTLVKNLASVAQELEEFYKKSKKHPPAIQIKALIDEYMHVRPLTEEFFKEYKEYYSKLKDSIKKRYGKKLGESYVGELPKEIFVERAAKTFAHTFLNRLMFVYFLQKKGWIVEKPALRKDLQESVDVKNFVRWLYEQWVEYGGEFYKDYLRILFLYAMNTPRVGYA
;
A
#
# COMPACT_ATOMS: atom_id res chain seq x y z
N MET A 1 -8.17 20.12 4.01
CA MET A 1 -7.32 19.17 3.26
C MET A 1 -5.96 19.71 2.79
N TYR A 2 -5.86 20.60 1.79
CA TYR A 2 -4.55 21.00 1.22
C TYR A 2 -3.55 21.59 2.23
N ARG A 3 -4.05 22.39 3.19
CA ARG A 3 -3.24 22.93 4.28
C ARG A 3 -2.62 21.82 5.15
N LEU A 4 -3.45 20.90 5.67
CA LEU A 4 -3.02 19.78 6.52
C LEU A 4 -2.03 18.86 5.80
N VAL A 5 -2.25 18.60 4.51
CA VAL A 5 -1.32 17.83 3.67
C VAL A 5 0.06 18.51 3.65
N GLY A 6 0.11 19.82 3.38
CA GLY A 6 1.36 20.57 3.35
C GLY A 6 2.08 20.61 4.70
N GLU A 7 1.34 20.84 5.79
CA GLU A 7 1.91 20.86 7.16
C GLU A 7 2.53 19.51 7.54
N ILE A 8 1.81 18.40 7.33
CA ILE A 8 2.30 17.05 7.66
C ILE A 8 3.46 16.66 6.74
N GLU A 9 3.37 16.96 5.44
CA GLU A 9 4.45 16.66 4.49
C GLU A 9 5.73 17.44 4.83
N SER A 10 5.60 18.70 5.21
CA SER A 10 6.75 19.52 5.64
C SER A 10 7.43 18.90 6.86
N ASN A 11 6.67 18.52 7.89
CA ASN A 11 7.22 17.88 9.09
C ASN A 11 7.95 16.57 8.77
N LEU A 12 7.40 15.71 7.91
CA LEU A 12 8.04 14.44 7.53
C LEU A 12 9.31 14.64 6.68
N LYS A 13 9.40 15.71 5.89
CA LYS A 13 10.58 16.01 5.06
C LYS A 13 11.79 16.51 5.86
N GLU A 14 11.57 16.99 7.08
CA GLU A 14 12.66 17.41 7.96
C GLU A 14 13.38 16.23 8.64
N LEU A 15 12.75 15.04 8.67
CA LEU A 15 13.37 13.84 9.20
C LEU A 15 14.65 13.50 8.43
N LYS A 16 15.68 13.01 9.14
CA LYS A 16 16.97 12.62 8.56
C LYS A 16 17.39 11.25 9.09
N PRO A 17 18.06 10.40 8.29
CA PRO A 17 18.47 9.06 8.72
C PRO A 17 19.29 9.02 10.01
N ASP A 18 20.04 10.09 10.29
CA ASP A 18 20.97 10.18 11.41
C ASP A 18 20.41 11.06 12.56
N MET A 19 19.12 11.39 12.50
CA MET A 19 18.46 12.29 13.45
C MET A 19 18.44 11.72 14.87
N GLY A 20 18.67 12.59 15.86
CA GLY A 20 18.58 12.21 17.27
C GLY A 20 17.14 11.81 17.65
N THR A 21 17.00 10.81 18.53
CA THR A 21 15.67 10.27 18.91
C THR A 21 14.71 11.33 19.44
N GLU A 22 15.16 12.24 20.31
CA GLU A 22 14.31 13.31 20.85
C GLU A 22 13.91 14.34 19.78
N GLU A 23 14.79 14.61 18.82
CA GLU A 23 14.49 15.48 17.68
C GLU A 23 13.43 14.83 16.78
N ALA A 24 13.58 13.54 16.47
CA ALA A 24 12.59 12.78 15.70
C ALA A 24 11.23 12.73 16.43
N ILE A 25 11.22 12.48 17.75
CA ILE A 25 10.01 12.51 18.58
C ILE A 25 9.28 13.84 18.41
N ASN A 26 10.00 14.97 18.41
CA ASN A 26 9.37 16.29 18.24
C ASN A 26 8.69 16.44 16.88
N TYR A 27 9.32 16.01 15.79
CA TYR A 27 8.69 16.06 14.45
C TYR A 27 7.43 15.20 14.37
N PHE A 28 7.46 13.97 14.92
CA PHE A 28 6.27 13.12 14.95
C PHE A 28 5.19 13.68 15.86
N ARG A 29 5.56 14.18 17.03
CA ARG A 29 4.64 14.81 17.99
C ARG A 29 3.93 16.00 17.36
N ASN A 30 4.64 16.86 16.64
CA ASN A 30 4.07 18.03 15.97
C ASN A 30 2.95 17.63 14.99
N ILE A 31 3.07 16.48 14.30
CA ILE A 31 1.98 15.97 13.45
C ILE A 31 0.71 15.77 14.27
N PHE A 32 0.78 15.09 15.42
CA PHE A 32 -0.41 14.76 16.21
C PHE A 32 -0.93 15.93 17.05
N ILE A 33 -0.05 16.83 17.51
CA ILE A 33 -0.48 18.03 18.23
C ILE A 33 -1.03 19.08 17.26
N ASP A 34 -0.30 19.39 16.18
CA ASP A 34 -0.67 20.50 15.31
C ASP A 34 -1.78 20.11 14.34
N ALA A 35 -1.70 18.93 13.72
CA ALA A 35 -2.72 18.50 12.76
C ALA A 35 -3.91 17.83 13.45
N TRP A 36 -3.68 16.94 14.44
CA TRP A 36 -4.78 16.19 15.08
C TRP A 36 -5.30 16.84 16.37
N LYS A 37 -4.66 17.92 16.84
CA LYS A 37 -5.03 18.66 18.07
C LYS A 37 -4.93 17.86 19.36
N PHE A 38 -4.14 16.79 19.38
CA PHE A 38 -3.91 16.01 20.59
C PHE A 38 -3.11 16.81 21.61
N ASN A 39 -3.19 16.38 22.88
CA ASN A 39 -2.41 16.99 23.94
C ASN A 39 -0.97 16.48 23.93
N TYR A 40 -0.05 17.36 24.30
CA TYR A 40 1.35 17.01 24.56
C TYR A 40 1.46 15.98 25.69
N VAL A 41 2.31 14.98 25.48
CA VAL A 41 2.73 14.02 26.50
C VAL A 41 4.21 13.72 26.34
N ASP A 42 4.88 13.45 27.45
CA ASP A 42 6.27 13.01 27.48
C ASP A 42 6.48 11.96 28.59
N GLU A 43 5.72 10.87 28.51
CA GLU A 43 5.66 9.83 29.54
C GLU A 43 6.38 8.58 29.05
N ILE A 44 7.41 8.11 29.76
CA ILE A 44 8.10 6.86 29.44
C ILE A 44 7.24 5.68 29.91
N ILE A 45 7.09 4.65 29.08
CA ILE A 45 6.50 3.38 29.49
C ILE A 45 7.59 2.52 30.13
N PRO A 46 7.46 2.15 31.42
CA PRO A 46 8.46 1.34 32.11
C PRO A 46 8.72 -0.03 31.47
N GLU A 47 9.97 -0.51 31.50
CA GLU A 47 10.35 -1.80 30.91
C GLU A 47 9.69 -3.00 31.59
N ASP A 48 9.39 -2.91 32.88
CA ASP A 48 8.74 -3.97 33.68
C ASP A 48 7.26 -4.18 33.30
N MET A 49 6.68 -3.23 32.56
CA MET A 49 5.35 -3.36 31.95
C MET A 49 5.38 -4.14 30.62
N LEU A 50 6.57 -4.47 30.11
CA LEU A 50 6.75 -5.14 28.81
C LEU A 50 7.11 -6.62 29.00
N ASN A 51 6.76 -7.44 28.01
CA ASN A 51 7.26 -8.80 27.95
C ASN A 51 8.78 -8.79 27.80
N GLU A 52 9.47 -9.73 28.46
CA GLU A 52 10.94 -9.86 28.44
C GLU A 52 11.54 -9.75 27.02
N PHE A 53 10.91 -10.39 26.03
CA PHE A 53 11.37 -10.32 24.64
C PHE A 53 11.26 -8.91 24.04
N VAL A 54 10.19 -8.18 24.36
CA VAL A 54 10.00 -6.80 23.89
C VAL A 54 10.98 -5.89 24.61
N ALA A 55 11.08 -5.98 25.94
CA ALA A 55 12.03 -5.20 26.74
C ALA A 55 13.47 -5.34 26.23
N GLN A 56 13.96 -6.57 26.03
CA GLN A 56 15.32 -6.82 25.52
C GLN A 56 15.59 -6.22 24.13
N ASN A 57 14.56 -6.08 23.31
CA ASN A 57 14.64 -5.59 21.94
C ASN A 57 14.23 -4.12 21.78
N THR A 58 13.94 -3.41 22.88
CA THR A 58 13.50 -2.01 22.87
C THR A 58 14.47 -1.16 23.67
N ASP A 59 14.88 -0.01 23.13
CA ASP A 59 15.70 0.96 23.86
C ASP A 59 14.83 1.87 24.73
N MET A 60 13.65 2.25 24.23
CA MET A 60 12.76 3.18 24.90
C MET A 60 11.36 3.11 24.29
N ILE A 61 10.34 3.20 25.13
CA ILE A 61 8.96 3.45 24.71
C ILE A 61 8.44 4.70 25.43
N LYS A 62 7.80 5.61 24.69
CA LYS A 62 7.30 6.89 25.20
C LYS A 62 5.93 7.21 24.63
N ILE A 63 5.00 7.67 25.46
CA ILE A 63 3.78 8.31 25.00
C ILE A 63 4.12 9.75 24.64
N ILE A 64 3.94 10.12 23.38
CA ILE A 64 4.34 11.43 22.86
C ILE A 64 3.16 12.39 22.65
N ALA A 65 1.95 11.85 22.56
CA ALA A 65 0.70 12.61 22.52
C ALA A 65 -0.47 11.74 22.97
N LYS A 66 -1.53 12.36 23.53
CA LYS A 66 -2.80 11.67 23.84
C LYS A 66 -4.01 12.57 23.71
N THR A 67 -5.19 11.99 23.55
CA THR A 67 -6.44 12.73 23.75
C THR A 67 -6.83 12.79 25.22
N ASN A 68 -7.76 13.68 25.54
CA ASN A 68 -8.39 13.74 26.86
C ASN A 68 -9.90 13.96 26.64
N PRO A 69 -10.64 12.89 26.28
CA PRO A 69 -12.07 13.01 26.05
C PRO A 69 -12.82 13.20 27.38
N PRO A 70 -13.98 13.85 27.38
CA PRO A 70 -14.80 14.01 28.58
C PRO A 70 -15.40 12.68 29.07
N GLU A 71 -15.61 11.73 28.16
CA GLU A 71 -16.20 10.42 28.39
C GLU A 71 -15.48 9.40 27.50
N GLY A 72 -15.30 8.18 28.02
CA GLY A 72 -14.61 7.08 27.33
C GLY A 72 -13.08 7.17 27.41
N GLU A 73 -12.42 6.25 26.70
CA GLU A 73 -10.97 6.09 26.77
C GLU A 73 -10.19 7.10 25.94
N SER A 74 -8.99 7.44 26.40
CA SER A 74 -8.03 8.26 25.66
C SER A 74 -7.41 7.48 24.51
N PHE A 75 -7.03 8.19 23.45
CA PHE A 75 -6.25 7.65 22.35
C PHE A 75 -4.80 8.10 22.46
N TYR A 76 -3.85 7.19 22.25
CA TYR A 76 -2.43 7.40 22.51
C TYR A 76 -1.60 7.36 21.24
N VAL A 77 -0.55 8.17 21.20
CA VAL A 77 0.52 8.05 20.19
C VAL A 77 1.77 7.64 20.93
N VAL A 78 2.27 6.45 20.59
CA VAL A 78 3.41 5.82 21.23
C VAL A 78 4.61 5.88 20.29
N TYR A 79 5.75 6.32 20.77
CA TYR A 79 7.04 6.21 20.09
C TYR A 79 7.82 5.06 20.71
N ALA A 80 8.35 4.16 19.90
CA ALA A 80 9.16 3.04 20.35
C ALA A 80 10.49 3.02 19.58
N LYS A 81 11.59 3.27 20.28
CA LYS A 81 12.94 3.08 19.75
C LYS A 81 13.35 1.64 19.94
N SER A 82 13.60 0.94 18.84
CA SER A 82 13.74 -0.51 18.83
C SER A 82 15.05 -0.97 18.20
N LYS A 83 15.55 -2.10 18.73
CA LYS A 83 16.65 -2.90 18.16
C LYS A 83 16.15 -3.97 17.20
N SER A 84 14.82 -4.15 17.06
CA SER A 84 14.19 -5.15 16.21
C SER A 84 12.96 -4.61 15.46
N ASP A 85 12.73 -5.13 14.27
CA ASP A 85 11.56 -4.81 13.47
C ASP A 85 11.01 -6.08 12.77
N THR A 86 11.04 -7.19 13.51
CA THR A 86 10.45 -8.45 13.05
C THR A 86 8.93 -8.44 13.22
N ILE A 87 8.22 -9.30 12.48
CA ILE A 87 6.77 -9.49 12.65
C ILE A 87 6.46 -9.88 14.10
N LYS A 88 7.23 -10.81 14.67
CA LYS A 88 7.09 -11.29 16.05
C LYS A 88 7.25 -10.15 17.07
N TYR A 89 8.25 -9.30 16.88
CA TYR A 89 8.47 -8.14 17.75
C TYR A 89 7.28 -7.19 17.71
N ARG A 90 6.85 -6.76 16.51
CA ARG A 90 5.70 -5.84 16.36
C ARG A 90 4.42 -6.41 16.97
N GLN A 91 4.15 -7.70 16.77
CA GLN A 91 2.97 -8.35 17.35
C GLN A 91 2.99 -8.39 18.88
N ARG A 92 4.16 -8.65 19.49
CA ARG A 92 4.31 -8.66 20.95
C ARG A 92 4.25 -7.25 21.53
N LEU A 93 4.92 -6.29 20.91
CA LEU A 93 4.83 -4.88 21.30
C LEU A 93 3.39 -4.39 21.31
N VAL A 94 2.62 -4.69 20.26
CA VAL A 94 1.19 -4.35 20.20
C VAL A 94 0.40 -5.04 21.31
N LYS A 95 0.71 -6.30 21.64
CA LYS A 95 0.06 -7.00 22.75
C LYS A 95 0.33 -6.31 24.09
N ASP A 96 1.59 -6.01 24.38
CA ASP A 96 1.98 -5.33 25.63
C ASP A 96 1.29 -3.95 25.75
N LEU A 97 1.17 -3.23 24.62
CA LEU A 97 0.47 -1.94 24.59
C LEU A 97 -1.06 -2.05 24.74
N LEU A 98 -1.68 -3.13 24.26
CA LEU A 98 -3.11 -3.37 24.53
C LEU A 98 -3.37 -3.53 26.02
N ASP A 99 -2.53 -4.29 26.71
CA ASP A 99 -2.63 -4.51 28.15
C ASP A 99 -2.37 -3.19 28.90
N PHE A 100 -1.37 -2.41 28.48
CA PHE A 100 -1.02 -1.11 29.05
C PHE A 100 -2.15 -0.07 28.92
N THR A 101 -2.83 -0.01 27.77
CA THR A 101 -3.90 0.97 27.54
C THR A 101 -5.29 0.47 27.94
N TYR A 102 -5.37 -0.66 28.66
CA TYR A 102 -6.62 -1.32 29.06
C TYR A 102 -7.56 -1.61 27.89
N SER A 103 -7.01 -1.87 26.70
CA SER A 103 -7.77 -2.15 25.48
C SER A 103 -8.20 -3.61 25.40
N VAL A 104 -9.47 -3.87 25.07
CA VAL A 104 -10.00 -5.24 24.91
C VAL A 104 -9.68 -5.80 23.53
N GLY A 105 -8.40 -6.09 23.27
CA GLY A 105 -7.96 -6.65 21.99
C GLY A 105 -7.83 -5.62 20.86
N LEU A 106 -7.41 -6.09 19.67
CA LEU A 106 -7.03 -5.23 18.54
C LEU A 106 -8.17 -4.40 17.94
N GLU A 107 -9.41 -4.83 18.12
CA GLU A 107 -10.61 -4.09 17.71
C GLU A 107 -10.79 -2.77 18.49
N PHE A 108 -10.21 -2.69 19.69
CA PHE A 108 -10.25 -1.51 20.54
C PHE A 108 -8.88 -0.92 20.81
N ALA A 109 -7.87 -1.25 20.00
CA ALA A 109 -6.55 -0.65 20.10
C ALA A 109 -6.66 0.89 19.99
N ASN A 110 -6.55 1.57 21.12
CA ASN A 110 -6.65 3.02 21.25
C ASN A 110 -5.29 3.70 21.06
N PHE A 111 -4.42 3.17 20.21
CA PHE A 111 -3.09 3.72 20.00
C PHE A 111 -2.55 3.57 18.58
N LEU A 112 -1.59 4.43 18.24
CA LEU A 112 -0.70 4.31 17.10
C LEU A 112 0.75 4.18 17.59
N ILE A 113 1.60 3.48 16.82
CA ILE A 113 3.01 3.33 17.17
C ILE A 113 3.87 3.96 16.07
N ILE A 114 4.74 4.89 16.44
CA ILE A 114 5.91 5.28 15.67
C ILE A 114 7.06 4.39 16.09
N LEU A 115 7.39 3.41 15.27
CA LEU A 115 8.50 2.51 15.47
C LEU A 115 9.75 3.08 14.81
N ASP A 116 10.71 3.47 15.64
CA ASP A 116 12.04 3.92 15.25
C ASP A 116 12.97 2.69 15.23
N TYR A 117 13.48 2.37 14.04
CA TYR A 117 14.38 1.24 13.85
C TYR A 117 15.42 1.57 12.79
N SER A 118 16.69 1.53 13.20
CA SER A 118 17.83 1.83 12.34
C SER A 118 17.79 3.27 11.81
N LYS A 119 17.57 3.46 10.50
CA LYS A 119 17.62 4.77 9.80
C LYS A 119 16.27 5.24 9.26
N TYR A 120 15.20 4.50 9.57
CA TYR A 120 13.85 4.79 9.10
C TYR A 120 12.84 4.60 10.22
N TRP A 121 11.66 5.17 10.03
CA TRP A 121 10.54 5.00 10.94
C TRP A 121 9.43 4.20 10.29
N LYS A 122 8.56 3.64 11.12
CA LYS A 122 7.32 3.02 10.69
C LYS A 122 6.18 3.53 11.52
N LEU A 123 5.11 4.00 10.87
CA LEU A 123 3.82 4.13 11.54
C LEU A 123 3.11 2.77 11.49
N VAL A 124 3.02 2.12 12.64
CA VAL A 124 2.28 0.87 12.84
C VAL A 124 0.87 1.23 13.32
N VAL A 125 -0.11 0.81 12.53
CA VAL A 125 -1.53 1.03 12.74
C VAL A 125 -2.19 -0.32 13.01
N PRO A 126 -2.60 -0.62 14.26
CA PRO A 126 -3.40 -1.81 14.53
C PRO A 126 -4.80 -1.64 13.93
N ILE A 127 -5.17 -2.50 12.97
CA ILE A 127 -6.47 -2.47 12.28
C ILE A 127 -7.22 -3.77 12.54
N TYR A 128 -8.53 -3.64 12.76
CA TYR A 128 -9.43 -4.78 12.88
C TYR A 128 -10.40 -4.83 11.70
N ARG A 129 -10.53 -5.99 11.08
CA ARG A 129 -11.47 -6.21 9.98
C ARG A 129 -12.66 -7.01 10.49
N ARG A 130 -13.78 -6.31 10.66
CA ARG A 130 -15.07 -6.92 11.04
C ARG A 130 -15.52 -7.99 10.03
N GLU A 131 -15.24 -7.82 8.73
CA GLU A 131 -15.70 -8.80 7.72
C GLU A 131 -14.91 -10.10 7.71
N LEU A 132 -13.66 -10.08 8.21
CA LEU A 132 -12.76 -11.23 8.18
C LEU A 132 -12.49 -11.82 9.57
N GLU A 133 -13.11 -11.25 10.62
CA GLU A 133 -12.83 -11.53 12.03
C GLU A 133 -11.32 -11.61 12.32
N ASN A 134 -10.52 -10.78 11.64
CA ASN A 134 -9.07 -10.80 11.75
C ASN A 134 -8.50 -9.43 12.03
N ALA A 135 -7.43 -9.44 12.83
CA ALA A 135 -6.66 -8.26 13.14
C ALA A 135 -5.35 -8.26 12.35
N LYS A 136 -4.98 -7.10 11.81
CA LYS A 136 -3.77 -6.90 11.01
C LYS A 136 -3.04 -5.63 11.46
N LEU A 137 -1.74 -5.61 11.28
CA LEU A 137 -0.93 -4.42 11.47
C LEU A 137 -0.69 -3.79 10.10
N ASN A 138 -1.29 -2.63 9.87
CA ASN A 138 -0.93 -1.81 8.72
C ASN A 138 0.35 -1.04 9.05
N ILE A 139 1.29 -1.04 8.12
CA ILE A 139 2.62 -0.47 8.34
C ILE A 139 2.90 0.51 7.21
N TYR A 140 3.14 1.77 7.58
CA TYR A 140 3.62 2.80 6.68
C TYR A 140 5.11 3.02 6.94
N VAL A 141 5.94 2.73 5.95
CA VAL A 141 7.38 3.01 6.03
C VAL A 141 7.61 4.50 5.79
N ILE A 142 8.42 5.10 6.65
CA ILE A 142 8.79 6.51 6.65
C ILE A 142 10.31 6.54 6.49
N ASP A 143 10.73 6.50 5.23
CA ASP A 143 12.13 6.58 4.84
C ASP A 143 12.44 7.99 4.30
N PRO A 144 13.25 8.79 5.03
CA PRO A 144 13.67 10.11 4.58
C PRO A 144 14.40 10.12 3.24
N GLU A 145 15.16 9.08 2.91
CA GLU A 145 15.93 9.03 1.67
C GLU A 145 15.03 8.80 0.46
N GLU A 146 13.96 8.01 0.61
CA GLU A 146 12.97 7.84 -0.45
C GLU A 146 12.09 9.08 -0.63
N GLY A 147 11.77 9.80 0.45
CA GLY A 147 10.95 11.02 0.44
C GLY A 147 9.51 10.82 -0.05
N LYS A 148 9.03 9.57 -0.14
CA LYS A 148 7.72 9.22 -0.72
C LYS A 148 6.65 9.04 0.35
N PHE A 149 6.16 10.14 0.91
CA PHE A 149 5.15 10.11 1.98
C PHE A 149 3.71 10.29 1.50
N ARG A 150 3.46 10.42 0.19
CA ARG A 150 2.17 10.86 -0.37
C ARG A 150 0.94 10.16 0.23
N THR A 151 0.95 8.83 0.30
CA THR A 151 -0.18 8.05 0.83
C THR A 151 -0.34 8.26 2.34
N LEU A 152 0.76 8.20 3.09
CA LEU A 152 0.74 8.42 4.54
C LEU A 152 0.23 9.83 4.88
N VAL A 153 0.78 10.86 4.24
CA VAL A 153 0.38 12.26 4.42
C VAL A 153 -1.10 12.45 4.12
N LYS A 154 -1.57 11.91 2.99
CA LYS A 154 -2.98 12.00 2.61
C LYS A 154 -3.87 11.37 3.68
N ASN A 155 -3.53 10.16 4.15
CA ASN A 155 -4.33 9.43 5.12
C ASN A 155 -4.34 10.12 6.49
N LEU A 156 -3.18 10.58 6.99
CA LEU A 156 -3.09 11.36 8.23
C LEU A 156 -3.87 12.67 8.13
N ALA A 157 -3.82 13.36 6.99
CA ALA A 157 -4.55 14.61 6.76
C ALA A 157 -6.07 14.39 6.68
N SER A 158 -6.52 13.27 6.12
CA SER A 158 -7.94 12.89 6.12
C SER A 158 -8.46 12.66 7.54
N VAL A 159 -7.75 11.90 8.37
CA VAL A 159 -8.12 11.71 9.78
C VAL A 159 -8.10 13.05 10.53
N ALA A 160 -7.06 13.87 10.33
CA ALA A 160 -6.95 15.19 10.94
C ALA A 160 -8.16 16.08 10.62
N GLN A 161 -8.61 16.09 9.36
CA GLN A 161 -9.74 16.90 8.93
C GLN A 161 -11.03 16.50 9.64
N GLU A 162 -11.31 15.21 9.75
CA GLU A 162 -12.49 14.71 10.47
C GLU A 162 -12.44 15.09 11.95
N LEU A 163 -11.28 14.90 12.60
CA LEU A 163 -11.08 15.30 13.99
C LEU A 163 -11.26 16.82 14.20
N GLU A 164 -10.79 17.64 13.26
CA GLU A 164 -10.98 19.09 13.30
C GLU A 164 -12.47 19.47 13.24
N GLU A 165 -13.27 18.77 12.42
CA GLU A 165 -14.72 18.97 12.34
C GLU A 165 -15.44 18.58 13.63
N PHE A 166 -15.05 17.46 14.24
CA PHE A 166 -15.54 17.07 15.58
C PHE A 166 -15.22 18.13 16.62
N TYR A 167 -13.95 18.57 16.68
CA TYR A 167 -13.50 19.55 17.66
C TYR A 167 -14.17 20.92 17.47
N LYS A 168 -14.41 21.36 16.23
CA LYS A 168 -15.15 22.61 15.95
C LYS A 168 -16.56 22.58 16.53
N LYS A 169 -17.24 21.43 16.48
CA LYS A 169 -18.61 21.23 16.98
C LYS A 169 -18.67 21.12 18.50
N SER A 170 -17.82 20.30 19.11
CA SER A 170 -17.92 19.95 20.53
C SER A 170 -16.95 20.69 21.45
N LYS A 171 -15.86 21.26 20.89
CA LYS A 171 -14.69 21.79 21.62
C LYS A 171 -14.03 20.78 22.56
N LYS A 172 -14.24 19.48 22.30
CA LYS A 172 -13.73 18.37 23.11
C LYS A 172 -13.17 17.27 22.22
N HIS A 173 -12.21 16.51 22.72
CA HIS A 173 -11.73 15.33 22.01
C HIS A 173 -12.82 14.25 21.95
N PRO A 174 -12.97 13.56 20.80
CA PRO A 174 -13.78 12.35 20.74
C PRO A 174 -13.11 11.21 21.52
N PRO A 175 -13.89 10.24 22.04
CA PRO A 175 -13.35 9.04 22.67
C PRO A 175 -12.56 8.20 21.68
N ALA A 176 -11.61 7.39 22.18
CA ALA A 176 -10.73 6.57 21.37
C ALA A 176 -11.44 5.68 20.35
N ILE A 177 -12.61 5.14 20.68
CA ILE A 177 -13.41 4.30 19.77
C ILE A 177 -13.80 5.03 18.48
N GLN A 178 -14.12 6.33 18.56
CA GLN A 178 -14.46 7.14 17.38
C GLN A 178 -13.22 7.47 16.56
N ILE A 179 -12.11 7.80 17.23
CA ILE A 179 -10.81 8.03 16.58
C ILE A 179 -10.35 6.78 15.84
N LYS A 180 -10.49 5.61 16.48
CA LYS A 180 -10.17 4.32 15.90
C LYS A 180 -10.99 4.03 14.64
N ALA A 181 -12.29 4.35 14.65
CA ALA A 181 -13.13 4.19 13.47
C ALA A 181 -12.64 5.05 12.29
N LEU A 182 -12.25 6.30 12.53
CA LEU A 182 -11.67 7.17 11.49
C LEU A 182 -10.34 6.62 10.97
N ILE A 183 -9.48 6.11 11.85
CA ILE A 183 -8.21 5.48 11.46
C ILE A 183 -8.46 4.23 10.61
N ASP A 184 -9.41 3.38 11.00
CA ASP A 184 -9.77 2.18 10.24
C ASP A 184 -10.36 2.52 8.87
N GLU A 185 -11.07 3.64 8.74
CA GLU A 185 -11.61 4.11 7.46
C GLU A 185 -10.52 4.67 6.54
N TYR A 186 -9.69 5.59 7.03
CA TYR A 186 -8.77 6.38 6.21
C TYR A 186 -7.34 5.83 6.14
N MET A 187 -6.90 5.10 7.17
CA MET A 187 -5.55 4.51 7.24
C MET A 187 -5.55 3.01 6.96
N HIS A 188 -6.68 2.46 6.54
CA HIS A 188 -6.70 1.17 5.90
C HIS A 188 -6.06 1.28 4.52
N VAL A 189 -4.81 0.82 4.42
CA VAL A 189 -4.23 0.39 3.15
C VAL A 189 -5.09 -0.79 2.70
N ARG A 190 -6.13 -0.49 1.90
CA ARG A 190 -6.80 -1.53 1.15
C ARG A 190 -5.70 -2.25 0.41
N PRO A 191 -5.55 -3.58 0.59
CA PRO A 191 -4.51 -4.29 -0.12
C PRO A 191 -4.67 -3.90 -1.57
N LEU A 192 -3.66 -3.28 -2.19
CA LEU A 192 -3.71 -2.94 -3.62
C LEU A 192 -4.18 -4.18 -4.42
N THR A 193 -3.89 -5.36 -3.87
CA THR A 193 -4.36 -6.67 -4.29
C THR A 193 -5.87 -6.89 -4.27
N GLU A 194 -6.67 -6.41 -3.30
CA GLU A 194 -8.13 -6.68 -3.25
C GLU A 194 -8.88 -5.98 -4.39
N GLU A 195 -8.75 -4.67 -4.54
CA GLU A 195 -9.29 -3.92 -5.69
C GLU A 195 -8.72 -4.46 -7.00
N PHE A 196 -7.40 -4.67 -7.07
CA PHE A 196 -6.76 -5.24 -8.25
C PHE A 196 -7.32 -6.63 -8.59
N PHE A 197 -7.51 -7.53 -7.62
CA PHE A 197 -8.05 -8.87 -7.87
C PHE A 197 -9.52 -8.81 -8.27
N LYS A 198 -10.29 -7.87 -7.72
CA LYS A 198 -11.67 -7.64 -8.13
C LYS A 198 -11.74 -7.20 -9.59
N GLU A 199 -11.00 -6.16 -9.95
CA GLU A 199 -10.93 -5.65 -11.33
C GLU A 199 -10.35 -6.71 -12.28
N TYR A 200 -9.29 -7.40 -11.88
CA TYR A 200 -8.69 -8.49 -12.65
C TYR A 200 -9.70 -9.59 -12.95
N LYS A 201 -10.47 -10.05 -11.95
CA LYS A 201 -11.53 -11.06 -12.15
C LYS A 201 -12.61 -10.56 -13.10
N GLU A 202 -12.99 -9.29 -12.99
CA GLU A 202 -13.96 -8.66 -13.89
C GLU A 202 -13.45 -8.63 -15.34
N TYR A 203 -12.25 -8.11 -15.59
CA TYR A 203 -11.65 -8.05 -16.92
C TYR A 203 -11.35 -9.45 -17.49
N TYR A 204 -10.90 -10.38 -16.66
CA TYR A 204 -10.74 -11.79 -17.03
C TYR A 204 -12.06 -12.38 -17.54
N SER A 205 -13.16 -12.14 -16.82
CA SER A 205 -14.49 -12.66 -17.21
C SER A 205 -14.96 -12.02 -18.52
N LYS A 206 -14.86 -10.69 -18.63
CA LYS A 206 -15.18 -9.95 -19.88
C LYS A 206 -14.40 -10.47 -21.08
N LEU A 207 -13.09 -10.67 -20.92
CA LEU A 207 -12.23 -11.17 -22.00
C LEU A 207 -12.59 -12.61 -22.38
N LYS A 208 -12.68 -13.50 -21.40
CA LYS A 208 -13.07 -14.91 -21.60
C LYS A 208 -14.42 -15.00 -22.34
N ASP A 209 -15.43 -14.27 -21.90
CA ASP A 209 -16.76 -14.31 -22.51
C ASP A 209 -16.75 -13.69 -23.93
N SER A 210 -15.98 -12.63 -24.15
CA SER A 210 -15.77 -12.04 -25.49
C SER A 210 -15.11 -13.04 -26.46
N ILE A 211 -14.09 -13.78 -26.00
CA ILE A 211 -13.44 -14.83 -26.81
C ILE A 211 -14.43 -15.93 -27.16
N LYS A 212 -15.21 -16.41 -26.20
CA LYS A 212 -16.26 -17.41 -26.48
C LYS A 212 -17.27 -16.91 -27.50
N LYS A 213 -17.77 -15.68 -27.32
CA LYS A 213 -18.78 -15.10 -28.21
C LYS A 213 -18.27 -14.92 -29.63
N ARG A 214 -17.03 -14.45 -29.81
CA ARG A 214 -16.47 -14.13 -31.13
C ARG A 214 -15.85 -15.34 -31.84
N TYR A 215 -15.21 -16.24 -31.10
CA TYR A 215 -14.39 -17.30 -31.69
C TYR A 215 -14.86 -18.72 -31.33
N GLY A 216 -15.84 -18.87 -30.44
CA GLY A 216 -16.27 -20.18 -29.93
C GLY A 216 -16.69 -21.17 -31.01
N LYS A 217 -17.47 -20.71 -32.00
CA LYS A 217 -17.89 -21.55 -33.14
C LYS A 217 -16.68 -22.09 -33.92
N LYS A 218 -15.78 -21.19 -34.34
CA LYS A 218 -14.58 -21.54 -35.11
C LYS A 218 -13.65 -22.47 -34.32
N LEU A 219 -13.48 -22.22 -33.02
CA LEU A 219 -12.70 -23.08 -32.13
C LEU A 219 -13.29 -24.49 -32.04
N GLY A 220 -14.61 -24.59 -31.85
CA GLY A 220 -15.31 -25.88 -31.77
C GLY A 220 -15.30 -26.66 -33.09
N GLU A 221 -15.36 -25.98 -34.23
CA GLU A 221 -15.24 -26.60 -35.57
C GLU A 221 -13.82 -27.11 -35.84
N SER A 222 -12.79 -26.40 -35.38
CA SER A 222 -11.39 -26.79 -35.53
C SER A 222 -10.92 -27.90 -34.56
N TYR A 223 -11.75 -28.26 -33.58
CA TYR A 223 -11.39 -29.20 -32.54
C TYR A 223 -11.70 -30.65 -32.95
N VAL A 224 -10.67 -31.49 -32.94
CA VAL A 224 -10.72 -32.91 -33.35
C VAL A 224 -10.45 -33.89 -32.18
N GLY A 225 -10.44 -33.40 -30.93
CA GLY A 225 -10.18 -34.25 -29.76
C GLY A 225 -11.44 -34.87 -29.15
N GLU A 226 -11.24 -35.64 -28.08
CA GLU A 226 -12.29 -36.49 -27.47
C GLU A 226 -13.23 -35.74 -26.50
N LEU A 227 -12.79 -34.59 -25.95
CA LEU A 227 -13.65 -33.78 -25.07
C LEU A 227 -14.87 -33.18 -25.80
N PRO A 228 -16.00 -32.95 -25.11
CA PRO A 228 -17.10 -32.16 -25.66
C PRO A 228 -16.62 -30.77 -26.15
N LYS A 229 -17.09 -30.35 -27.34
CA LYS A 229 -16.65 -29.12 -28.00
C LYS A 229 -16.87 -27.89 -27.12
N GLU A 230 -17.98 -27.84 -26.40
CA GLU A 230 -18.34 -26.75 -25.49
C GLU A 230 -17.33 -26.64 -24.34
N ILE A 231 -16.88 -27.78 -23.80
CA ILE A 231 -15.88 -27.85 -22.73
C ILE A 231 -14.52 -27.38 -23.26
N PHE A 232 -14.14 -27.82 -24.47
CA PHE A 232 -12.91 -27.35 -25.11
C PHE A 232 -12.92 -25.83 -25.30
N VAL A 233 -14.00 -25.28 -25.86
CA VAL A 233 -14.14 -23.83 -26.11
C VAL A 233 -14.06 -23.04 -24.80
N GLU A 234 -14.72 -23.49 -23.73
CA GLU A 234 -14.63 -22.86 -22.41
C GLU A 234 -13.19 -22.85 -21.87
N ARG A 235 -12.49 -24.00 -21.94
CA ARG A 235 -11.11 -24.12 -21.47
C ARG A 235 -10.14 -23.27 -22.30
N ALA A 236 -10.30 -23.26 -23.62
CA ALA A 236 -9.49 -22.45 -24.53
C ALA A 236 -9.66 -20.95 -24.22
N ALA A 237 -10.89 -20.48 -24.04
CA ALA A 237 -11.17 -19.09 -23.71
C ALA A 237 -10.61 -18.68 -22.33
N LYS A 238 -10.76 -19.54 -21.31
CA LYS A 238 -10.15 -19.34 -19.99
C LYS A 238 -8.63 -19.24 -20.07
N THR A 239 -8.02 -20.19 -20.76
CA THR A 239 -6.55 -20.27 -20.91
C THR A 239 -6.02 -19.04 -21.65
N PHE A 240 -6.68 -18.62 -22.72
CA PHE A 240 -6.31 -17.41 -23.44
C PHE A 240 -6.40 -16.17 -22.56
N ALA A 241 -7.55 -15.96 -21.88
CA ALA A 241 -7.75 -14.78 -21.04
C ALA A 241 -6.73 -14.73 -19.89
N HIS A 242 -6.46 -15.86 -19.24
CA HIS A 242 -5.48 -15.97 -18.18
C HIS A 242 -4.06 -15.64 -18.67
N THR A 243 -3.65 -16.29 -19.76
CA THR A 243 -2.31 -16.10 -20.35
C THR A 243 -2.12 -14.67 -20.84
N PHE A 244 -3.13 -14.09 -21.49
CA PHE A 244 -3.11 -12.73 -21.99
C PHE A 244 -2.92 -11.71 -20.87
N LEU A 245 -3.75 -11.78 -19.83
CA LEU A 245 -3.67 -10.84 -18.71
C LEU A 245 -2.36 -10.99 -17.94
N ASN A 246 -1.88 -12.22 -17.69
CA ASN A 246 -0.59 -12.43 -17.03
C ASN A 246 0.58 -11.84 -17.84
N ARG A 247 0.59 -12.01 -19.17
CA ARG A 247 1.62 -11.42 -20.03
C ARG A 247 1.54 -9.90 -20.03
N LEU A 248 0.34 -9.33 -20.08
CA LEU A 248 0.16 -7.88 -20.00
C LEU A 248 0.63 -7.32 -18.65
N MET A 249 0.31 -8.01 -17.55
CA MET A 249 0.79 -7.69 -16.21
C MET A 249 2.32 -7.74 -16.11
N PHE A 250 2.94 -8.76 -16.71
CA PHE A 250 4.40 -8.89 -16.76
C PHE A 250 5.05 -7.72 -17.53
N VAL A 251 4.50 -7.35 -18.69
CA VAL A 251 4.96 -6.18 -19.45
C VAL A 251 4.82 -4.90 -18.62
N TYR A 252 3.71 -4.73 -17.92
CA TYR A 252 3.51 -3.57 -17.05
C TYR A 252 4.51 -3.54 -15.89
N PHE A 253 4.84 -4.69 -15.32
CA PHE A 253 5.91 -4.82 -14.32
C PHE A 253 7.27 -4.37 -14.87
N LEU A 254 7.66 -4.87 -16.05
CA LEU A 254 8.92 -4.47 -16.70
C LEU A 254 8.98 -2.97 -16.99
N GLN A 255 7.87 -2.41 -17.50
CA GLN A 255 7.71 -0.97 -17.72
C GLN A 255 7.95 -0.17 -16.43
N LYS A 256 7.35 -0.58 -15.30
CA LYS A 256 7.52 0.12 -14.02
C LYS A 256 8.95 0.03 -13.47
N LYS A 257 9.67 -1.05 -13.78
CA LYS A 257 11.09 -1.18 -13.45
C LYS A 257 12.02 -0.46 -14.44
N GLY A 258 11.49 0.03 -15.57
CA GLY A 258 12.28 0.64 -16.64
C GLY A 258 13.07 -0.38 -17.46
N TRP A 259 12.72 -1.67 -17.37
CA TRP A 259 13.46 -2.78 -18.00
C TRP A 259 12.90 -3.20 -19.35
N ILE A 260 11.87 -2.51 -19.83
CA ILE A 260 11.16 -2.93 -21.03
C ILE A 260 11.99 -2.70 -22.30
N VAL A 261 12.77 -1.62 -22.33
CA VAL A 261 13.59 -1.24 -23.49
C VAL A 261 14.82 -0.48 -23.02
N GLU A 262 15.99 -0.89 -23.51
CA GLU A 262 17.21 -0.08 -23.44
C GLU A 262 17.18 0.98 -24.55
N LYS A 263 16.88 2.23 -24.20
CA LYS A 263 16.79 3.33 -25.18
C LYS A 263 17.97 3.40 -26.14
N PRO A 264 19.24 3.29 -25.71
CA PRO A 264 20.39 3.39 -26.63
C PRO A 264 20.42 2.31 -27.71
N ALA A 265 19.76 1.17 -27.49
CA ALA A 265 19.71 0.06 -28.43
C ALA A 265 18.63 0.23 -29.52
N LEU A 266 17.80 1.26 -29.45
CA LEU A 266 16.76 1.53 -30.45
C LEU A 266 17.32 2.30 -31.65
N ARG A 267 16.59 2.26 -32.76
CA ARG A 267 16.83 3.18 -33.88
C ARG A 267 16.60 4.63 -33.43
N LYS A 268 17.34 5.59 -33.98
CA LYS A 268 17.35 7.00 -33.55
C LYS A 268 15.94 7.63 -33.49
N ASP A 269 15.10 7.37 -34.49
CA ASP A 269 13.70 7.80 -34.55
C ASP A 269 12.87 7.31 -33.34
N LEU A 270 13.14 6.10 -32.88
CA LEU A 270 12.45 5.48 -31.75
C LEU A 270 13.03 5.93 -30.39
N GLN A 271 14.31 6.30 -30.33
CA GLN A 271 14.92 6.83 -29.10
C GLN A 271 14.20 8.09 -28.59
N GLU A 272 13.77 8.93 -29.54
CA GLU A 272 13.10 10.20 -29.30
C GLU A 272 11.59 10.04 -29.06
N SER A 273 10.95 9.09 -29.75
CA SER A 273 9.48 8.92 -29.73
C SER A 273 8.96 7.91 -28.72
N VAL A 274 9.77 6.97 -28.23
CA VAL A 274 9.31 5.92 -27.29
C VAL A 274 9.15 6.44 -25.86
N ASP A 275 7.98 6.16 -25.27
CA ASP A 275 7.78 6.32 -23.82
C ASP A 275 8.00 4.99 -23.09
N VAL A 276 9.23 4.79 -22.60
CA VAL A 276 9.62 3.58 -21.84
C VAL A 276 8.87 3.48 -20.50
N LYS A 277 8.50 4.62 -19.87
CA LYS A 277 7.78 4.63 -18.58
C LYS A 277 6.29 4.36 -18.76
N ASN A 278 5.73 4.60 -19.95
CA ASN A 278 4.35 4.31 -20.33
C ASN A 278 4.24 3.43 -21.58
N PHE A 279 5.14 2.45 -21.73
CA PHE A 279 5.29 1.65 -22.96
C PHE A 279 4.00 1.01 -23.48
N VAL A 280 3.15 0.43 -22.61
CA VAL A 280 1.89 -0.17 -23.07
C VAL A 280 0.95 0.87 -23.66
N ARG A 281 0.91 2.07 -23.07
CA ARG A 281 0.13 3.20 -23.59
C ARG A 281 0.71 3.70 -24.91
N TRP A 282 2.02 3.87 -24.98
CA TRP A 282 2.71 4.22 -26.21
C TRP A 282 2.40 3.21 -27.33
N LEU A 283 2.46 1.90 -27.04
CA LEU A 283 2.13 0.84 -28.01
C LEU A 283 0.68 0.94 -28.50
N TYR A 284 -0.25 1.30 -27.62
CA TYR A 284 -1.64 1.55 -27.99
C TYR A 284 -1.79 2.81 -28.86
N GLU A 285 -1.08 3.90 -28.54
CA GLU A 285 -1.06 5.11 -29.35
C GLU A 285 -0.50 4.86 -30.75
N GLN A 286 0.56 4.05 -30.87
CA GLN A 286 1.07 3.59 -32.17
C GLN A 286 0.01 2.80 -32.95
N TRP A 287 -0.76 1.93 -32.29
CA TRP A 287 -1.86 1.25 -32.95
C TRP A 287 -2.98 2.19 -33.42
N VAL A 288 -3.32 3.21 -32.62
CA VAL A 288 -4.30 4.23 -33.03
C VAL A 288 -3.83 5.01 -34.25
N GLU A 289 -2.54 5.33 -34.31
CA GLU A 289 -1.93 6.11 -35.40
C GLU A 289 -1.78 5.30 -36.69
N TYR A 290 -1.21 4.09 -36.60
CA TYR A 290 -0.82 3.28 -37.76
C TYR A 290 -1.84 2.19 -38.13
N GLY A 291 -2.86 1.96 -37.30
CA GLY A 291 -3.92 0.99 -37.54
C GLY A 291 -3.49 -0.48 -37.42
N GLY A 292 -4.30 -1.38 -38.00
CA GLY A 292 -4.13 -2.83 -37.90
C GLY A 292 -4.92 -3.47 -36.76
N GLU A 293 -4.64 -4.74 -36.45
CA GLU A 293 -5.25 -5.45 -35.33
C GLU A 293 -4.33 -5.43 -34.11
N PHE A 294 -4.72 -4.70 -33.06
CA PHE A 294 -3.87 -4.46 -31.89
C PHE A 294 -3.27 -5.72 -31.27
N TYR A 295 -4.07 -6.80 -31.15
CA TYR A 295 -3.55 -8.05 -30.61
C TYR A 295 -2.56 -8.70 -31.57
N LYS A 296 -2.97 -9.03 -32.80
CA LYS A 296 -2.14 -9.76 -33.76
C LYS A 296 -0.87 -9.03 -34.18
N ASP A 297 -0.95 -7.72 -34.39
CA ASP A 297 0.11 -6.94 -35.04
C ASP A 297 1.02 -6.22 -34.04
N TYR A 298 0.57 -6.02 -32.79
CA TYR A 298 1.39 -5.36 -31.75
C TYR A 298 1.65 -6.30 -30.57
N LEU A 299 0.61 -6.68 -29.83
CA LEU A 299 0.77 -7.44 -28.59
C LEU A 299 1.32 -8.85 -28.81
N ARG A 300 0.92 -9.54 -29.89
CA ARG A 300 1.40 -10.89 -30.22
C ARG A 300 2.88 -10.87 -30.58
N ILE A 301 3.35 -9.83 -31.28
CA ILE A 301 4.77 -9.65 -31.59
C ILE A 301 5.56 -9.50 -30.29
N LEU A 302 5.09 -8.62 -29.40
CA LEU A 302 5.69 -8.43 -28.08
C LEU A 302 5.70 -9.74 -27.25
N PHE A 303 4.56 -10.40 -27.15
CA PHE A 303 4.33 -11.56 -26.27
C PHE A 303 5.00 -12.85 -26.74
N LEU A 304 5.05 -13.09 -28.04
CA LEU A 304 5.52 -14.36 -28.59
C LEU A 304 6.93 -14.28 -29.16
N TYR A 305 7.34 -13.13 -29.65
CA TYR A 305 8.65 -12.98 -30.30
C TYR A 305 9.61 -12.20 -29.41
N ALA A 306 9.28 -10.95 -29.06
CA ALA A 306 10.22 -10.09 -28.35
C ALA A 306 10.58 -10.62 -26.95
N MET A 307 9.59 -11.12 -26.19
CA MET A 307 9.84 -11.61 -24.82
C MET A 307 10.33 -13.05 -24.72
N ASN A 308 10.25 -13.85 -25.80
CA ASN A 308 10.70 -15.25 -25.78
C ASN A 308 12.00 -15.47 -26.56
N THR A 309 12.58 -14.41 -27.14
CA THR A 309 13.84 -14.49 -27.88
C THR A 309 14.95 -13.88 -27.01
N PRO A 310 15.89 -14.69 -26.48
CA PRO A 310 17.02 -14.14 -25.75
C PRO A 310 17.88 -13.28 -26.69
N ARG A 311 18.40 -12.16 -26.17
CA ARG A 311 19.34 -11.34 -26.93
C ARG A 311 20.64 -12.12 -27.13
N VAL A 312 21.07 -12.24 -28.38
CA VAL A 312 22.35 -12.85 -28.73
C VAL A 312 23.47 -12.03 -28.09
N GLY A 313 24.27 -12.63 -27.19
CA GLY A 313 25.43 -11.99 -26.55
C GLY A 313 25.35 -11.78 -25.03
N TYR A 314 24.29 -12.23 -24.36
CA TYR A 314 24.17 -12.26 -22.88
C TYR A 314 23.96 -13.70 -22.37
N ALA A 315 24.92 -14.59 -22.65
CA ALA A 315 24.99 -15.94 -22.09
C ALA A 315 26.16 -16.03 -21.11
#